data_AF-A0A6G3RZB2-F1
#
_entry.id   AF-A0A6G3RZB2-F1
#
_cell.length_a   1.000
_cell.length_b   1.000
_cell.length_c   1.000
_cell.angle_alpha   90.00
_cell.angle_beta   90.00
_cell.angle_gamma   90.00
#
_symmetry.space_group_name_H-M   'P 1'
#
loop_
_entity.id
_entity.type
_entity.pdbx_description
1 polymer ?
#
loop_
_entity_poly.entity_id
_entity_poly.type
_entity_poly.pdbx_seq_one_letter_code
_entity_poly.pdbx_strand_id
1 'polypeptide(L)'
;PPRAPARLEPVGTSLDALAFTAAPDAGRQPGPGEVRVELRATGVNFRDVLIALGMYPGAAVMGTEGAGVVTATGPGVTGLSVGDRVMGLFEGAFGPVAVTDQRLVVPVPQGWSSTEAAALPIVFATAHYALHDLAGLRPGQSVLVHAAATGVGLAAVRLARLAGAEVFATASPAKHDVLRGLGLDDDHIASSREAGFGDRFRSVRGGRGIDVVVNSLTGALLDESAGLLAEGGAFVEMGKTDPRDPQQFPGRYLPFDLADAGPDRLGAILTEIAALVADGTIGRLPVTAWPLQRASAALQHMSTGRHTGKLVLVQPAPLDPDGTVLISGGTGTLARLLARHLVTEHGVRHLLLLGRRGPAAPGAPEFAAELGASGATVTTLACDVTDRAALAAALDGIPAEHPLTGVVHTAGVLADGLAATLEPGTLAEVLAPKADAAWHLHDLTAQRELGFFVLFGSGASVLAGPGQGAYAAANAALDALAHHRQARGLPATSLGWG
;
A
#
# COMPACT_ATOMS: atom_id res chain seq x y z
N PRO A 1 6.65 -3.20 -27.69
CA PRO A 1 6.84 -4.58 -27.14
C PRO A 1 6.50 -4.62 -25.65
N PRO A 2 5.72 -5.60 -25.16
CA PRO A 2 5.61 -5.80 -23.71
C PRO A 2 7.02 -6.11 -23.21
N ARG A 3 7.52 -5.30 -22.27
CA ARG A 3 8.76 -5.60 -21.58
C ARG A 3 8.57 -6.99 -20.94
N ALA A 4 9.56 -7.87 -21.12
CA ALA A 4 9.57 -9.16 -20.42
C ALA A 4 9.31 -8.90 -18.91
N PRO A 5 8.52 -9.76 -18.24
CA PRO A 5 8.23 -9.57 -16.83
C PRO A 5 9.54 -9.51 -16.05
N ALA A 6 9.63 -8.53 -15.17
CA ALA A 6 10.82 -8.27 -14.38
C ALA A 6 10.46 -8.14 -12.91
N ARG A 7 11.36 -8.62 -12.04
CA ARG A 7 11.25 -8.56 -10.60
C ARG A 7 12.38 -7.71 -10.06
N LEU A 8 12.11 -6.95 -9.00
CA LEU A 8 13.14 -6.18 -8.33
C LEU A 8 13.98 -7.10 -7.44
N GLU A 9 15.28 -7.15 -7.69
CA GLU A 9 16.22 -7.99 -6.95
C GLU A 9 17.46 -7.20 -6.51
N PRO A 10 18.14 -7.62 -5.43
CA PRO A 10 19.44 -7.07 -5.07
C PRO A 10 20.48 -7.49 -6.10
N VAL A 11 21.22 -6.52 -6.64
CA VAL A 11 22.39 -6.73 -7.50
C VAL A 11 23.70 -6.38 -6.79
N GLY A 12 23.62 -6.11 -5.49
CA GLY A 12 24.72 -5.85 -4.57
C GLY A 12 24.23 -5.91 -3.12
N THR A 13 25.08 -5.50 -2.17
CA THR A 13 24.81 -5.53 -0.73
C THR A 13 24.48 -4.15 -0.14
N SER A 14 23.85 -3.28 -0.94
CA SER A 14 23.42 -1.96 -0.52
C SER A 14 21.96 -1.74 -0.92
N LEU A 15 21.24 -0.90 -0.16
CA LEU A 15 19.85 -0.59 -0.45
C LEU A 15 19.65 0.19 -1.76
N ASP A 16 20.71 0.82 -2.30
CA ASP A 16 20.69 1.46 -3.61
C ASP A 16 21.00 0.49 -4.76
N ALA A 17 21.54 -0.69 -4.45
CA ALA A 17 21.92 -1.71 -5.44
C ALA A 17 20.74 -2.65 -5.75
N LEU A 18 19.61 -2.07 -6.17
CA LEU A 18 18.42 -2.82 -6.60
C LEU A 18 18.19 -2.61 -8.10
N ALA A 19 17.89 -3.69 -8.82
CA ALA A 19 17.58 -3.62 -10.24
C ALA A 19 16.41 -4.53 -10.60
N PHE A 20 15.70 -4.16 -11.67
CA PHE A 20 14.72 -5.05 -12.28
C PHE A 20 15.45 -6.10 -13.11
N THR A 21 15.44 -7.34 -12.64
CA THR A 21 15.99 -8.52 -13.30
C THR A 21 14.87 -9.30 -14.00
N ALA A 22 15.21 -10.07 -15.03
CA ALA A 22 14.23 -10.87 -15.74
C ALA A 22 13.60 -11.91 -14.78
N ALA A 23 12.27 -12.02 -14.79
CA ALA A 23 11.51 -12.99 -14.02
C ALA A 23 10.92 -14.06 -14.95
N PRO A 24 11.72 -15.04 -15.40
CA PRO A 24 11.26 -16.04 -16.38
C PRO A 24 10.13 -16.93 -15.83
N ASP A 25 10.07 -17.08 -14.51
CA ASP A 25 9.03 -17.79 -13.78
C ASP A 25 7.67 -17.08 -13.79
N ALA A 26 7.61 -15.77 -14.02
CA ALA A 26 6.36 -15.01 -14.03
C ALA A 26 5.36 -15.50 -15.10
N GLY A 27 5.85 -16.04 -16.21
CA GLY A 27 5.02 -16.60 -17.28
C GLY A 27 4.62 -18.07 -17.07
N ARG A 28 5.15 -18.75 -16.04
CA ARG A 28 4.92 -20.18 -15.85
C ARG A 28 3.44 -20.46 -15.58
N GLN A 29 2.98 -21.61 -16.07
CA GLN A 29 1.66 -22.12 -15.68
C GLN A 29 1.71 -22.61 -14.23
N PRO A 30 0.67 -22.35 -13.41
CA PRO A 30 0.59 -22.90 -12.07
C PRO A 30 0.55 -24.43 -12.10
N GLY A 31 1.34 -25.06 -11.24
CA GLY A 31 1.29 -26.50 -10.98
C GLY A 31 0.12 -26.89 -10.08
N PRO A 32 0.00 -28.18 -9.71
CA PRO A 32 -1.08 -28.65 -8.85
C PRO A 32 -1.14 -27.87 -7.52
N GLY A 33 -2.31 -27.37 -7.16
CA GLY A 33 -2.55 -26.59 -5.95
C GLY A 33 -2.00 -25.16 -5.98
N GLU A 34 -1.40 -24.71 -7.08
CA GLU A 34 -0.87 -23.36 -7.20
C GLU A 34 -1.83 -22.41 -7.92
N VAL A 35 -1.71 -21.12 -7.60
CA VAL A 35 -2.39 -20.02 -8.29
C VAL A 35 -1.39 -18.96 -8.73
N ARG A 36 -1.63 -18.37 -9.89
CA ARG A 36 -0.87 -17.20 -10.37
C ARG A 36 -1.66 -15.94 -10.10
N VAL A 37 -1.03 -14.99 -9.43
CA VAL A 37 -1.62 -13.71 -9.05
C VAL A 37 -0.87 -12.58 -9.73
N GLU A 38 -1.62 -11.72 -10.42
CA GLU A 38 -1.12 -10.42 -10.86
C GLU A 38 -1.16 -9.46 -9.67
N LEU A 39 0.01 -9.05 -9.20
CA LEU A 39 0.15 -8.26 -7.99
C LEU A 39 -0.20 -6.79 -8.26
N ARG A 40 -0.99 -6.21 -7.37
CA ARG A 40 -1.36 -4.78 -7.36
C ARG A 40 -0.58 -4.01 -6.30
N ALA A 41 -0.33 -4.65 -5.16
CA ALA A 41 0.43 -4.07 -4.06
C ALA A 41 1.14 -5.17 -3.26
N THR A 42 2.29 -4.84 -2.68
CA THR A 42 3.12 -5.79 -1.90
C THR A 42 3.66 -5.17 -0.64
N GLY A 43 3.51 -5.87 0.49
CA GLY A 43 4.07 -5.42 1.76
C GLY A 43 5.59 -5.50 1.77
N VAL A 44 6.23 -4.48 2.35
CA VAL A 44 7.67 -4.49 2.65
C VAL A 44 7.87 -4.99 4.08
N ASN A 45 8.86 -5.83 4.28
CA ASN A 45 9.24 -6.40 5.57
C ASN A 45 10.69 -6.10 5.90
N PHE A 46 11.04 -6.07 7.19
CA PHE A 46 12.44 -5.89 7.60
C PHE A 46 13.34 -7.03 7.07
N ARG A 47 12.75 -8.20 6.82
CA ARG A 47 13.35 -9.30 6.05
C ARG A 47 13.91 -8.83 4.70
N ASP A 48 13.17 -8.01 3.94
CA ASP A 48 13.61 -7.52 2.62
C ASP A 48 14.83 -6.60 2.75
N VAL A 49 14.90 -5.80 3.83
CA VAL A 49 16.07 -4.97 4.15
C VAL A 49 17.30 -5.85 4.40
N LEU A 50 17.16 -6.91 5.20
CA LEU A 50 18.26 -7.84 5.48
C LEU A 50 18.73 -8.56 4.20
N ILE A 51 17.82 -8.94 3.31
CA ILE A 51 18.16 -9.56 2.02
C ILE A 51 18.93 -8.58 1.14
N ALA A 52 18.44 -7.35 0.98
CA ALA A 52 19.11 -6.32 0.18
C ALA A 52 20.50 -5.92 0.70
N LEU A 53 20.74 -6.06 2.02
CA LEU A 53 22.05 -5.83 2.63
C LEU A 53 22.97 -7.07 2.64
N GLY A 54 22.49 -8.22 2.18
CA GLY A 54 23.25 -9.48 2.26
C GLY A 54 23.44 -9.99 3.70
N MET A 55 22.57 -9.59 4.63
CA MET A 55 22.62 -9.94 6.05
C MET A 55 21.60 -11.04 6.42
N TYR A 56 20.73 -11.43 5.49
CA TYR A 56 19.73 -12.48 5.75
C TYR A 56 20.39 -13.88 5.74
N PRO A 57 20.14 -14.73 6.75
CA PRO A 57 20.67 -16.09 6.75
C PRO A 57 20.06 -16.96 5.64
N GLY A 58 20.90 -17.52 4.78
CA GLY A 58 20.49 -18.44 3.71
C GLY A 58 19.93 -17.77 2.45
N ALA A 59 19.49 -18.59 1.50
CA ALA A 59 18.90 -18.11 0.25
C ALA A 59 17.48 -17.57 0.50
N ALA A 60 17.20 -16.37 -0.01
CA ALA A 60 15.90 -15.74 0.17
C ALA A 60 15.61 -14.75 -0.97
N VAL A 61 14.33 -14.66 -1.34
CA VAL A 61 13.83 -13.70 -2.33
C VAL A 61 13.03 -12.61 -1.62
N MET A 62 13.15 -11.36 -2.07
CA MET A 62 12.37 -10.24 -1.54
C MET A 62 10.89 -10.33 -1.94
N GLY A 63 10.03 -9.66 -1.17
CA GLY A 63 8.60 -9.57 -1.41
C GLY A 63 7.89 -10.86 -1.01
N THR A 64 7.54 -10.94 0.28
CA THR A 64 6.95 -12.14 0.89
C THR A 64 5.43 -12.10 1.06
N GLU A 65 4.79 -11.01 0.64
CA GLU A 65 3.35 -10.85 0.73
C GLU A 65 2.83 -9.86 -0.32
N GLY A 66 1.53 -9.90 -0.55
CA GLY A 66 0.88 -8.92 -1.40
C GLY A 66 -0.61 -9.16 -1.55
N ALA A 67 -1.21 -8.35 -2.42
CA ALA A 67 -2.58 -8.48 -2.86
C ALA A 67 -2.69 -8.19 -4.36
N GLY A 68 -3.62 -8.85 -5.02
CA GLY A 68 -3.75 -8.82 -6.46
C GLY A 68 -4.95 -9.59 -6.98
N VAL A 69 -4.91 -9.94 -8.27
CA VAL A 69 -5.98 -10.63 -8.97
C VAL A 69 -5.48 -11.99 -9.49
N VAL A 70 -6.25 -13.05 -9.27
CA VAL A 70 -5.93 -14.39 -9.81
C VAL A 70 -6.03 -14.36 -11.33
N THR A 71 -4.98 -14.79 -12.03
CA THR A 71 -4.92 -14.84 -13.51
C THR A 71 -4.83 -16.25 -14.07
N ALA A 72 -4.49 -17.24 -13.25
CA ALA A 72 -4.53 -18.65 -13.60
C ALA A 72 -4.58 -19.52 -12.35
N THR A 73 -5.21 -20.68 -12.47
CA THR A 73 -5.32 -21.69 -11.42
C THR A 73 -4.76 -23.01 -11.93
N GLY A 74 -3.98 -23.69 -11.10
CA GLY A 74 -3.46 -25.02 -11.41
C GLY A 74 -4.44 -26.14 -11.10
N PRO A 75 -4.11 -27.39 -11.48
CA PRO A 75 -4.93 -28.55 -11.16
C PRO A 75 -5.19 -28.69 -9.64
N GLY A 76 -6.42 -29.06 -9.24
CA GLY A 76 -6.76 -29.25 -7.82
C GLY A 76 -7.05 -27.96 -7.04
N VAL A 77 -6.97 -26.79 -7.69
CA VAL A 77 -7.51 -25.55 -7.14
C VAL A 77 -9.01 -25.49 -7.42
N THR A 78 -9.82 -25.40 -6.36
CA THR A 78 -11.30 -25.41 -6.47
C THR A 78 -11.97 -24.25 -5.75
N GLY A 79 -11.29 -23.62 -4.78
CA GLY A 79 -11.82 -22.50 -3.99
C GLY A 79 -11.52 -21.11 -4.56
N LEU A 80 -10.81 -21.02 -5.69
CA LEU A 80 -10.39 -19.76 -6.32
C LEU A 80 -10.62 -19.83 -7.83
N SER A 81 -11.01 -18.71 -8.41
CA SER A 81 -11.26 -18.53 -9.84
C SER A 81 -10.45 -17.36 -10.40
N VAL A 82 -10.21 -17.40 -11.71
CA VAL A 82 -9.62 -16.25 -12.42
C VAL A 82 -10.53 -15.02 -12.25
N GLY A 83 -9.93 -13.89 -11.91
CA GLY A 83 -10.63 -12.64 -11.58
C GLY A 83 -10.81 -12.40 -10.08
N ASP A 84 -10.62 -13.41 -9.23
CA ASP A 84 -10.75 -13.23 -7.78
C ASP A 84 -9.67 -12.29 -7.23
N ARG A 85 -10.08 -11.37 -6.36
CA ARG A 85 -9.18 -10.49 -5.61
C ARG A 85 -8.68 -11.23 -4.38
N VAL A 86 -7.37 -11.44 -4.28
CA VAL A 86 -6.74 -12.20 -3.19
C VAL A 86 -5.62 -11.41 -2.52
N MET A 87 -5.38 -11.71 -1.24
CA MET A 87 -4.20 -11.31 -0.48
C MET A 87 -3.56 -12.54 0.15
N GLY A 88 -2.24 -12.50 0.40
CA GLY A 88 -1.59 -13.65 1.00
C GLY A 88 -0.07 -13.59 1.00
N LEU A 89 0.53 -14.76 1.18
CA LEU A 89 1.97 -14.96 1.24
C LEU A 89 2.50 -15.43 -0.12
N PHE A 90 3.63 -14.85 -0.51
CA PHE A 90 4.26 -15.05 -1.81
C PHE A 90 5.78 -15.17 -1.63
N GLU A 91 6.47 -15.51 -2.70
CA GLU A 91 7.89 -15.23 -2.86
C GLU A 91 8.10 -14.44 -4.15
N GLY A 92 9.01 -13.47 -4.13
CA GLY A 92 9.29 -12.67 -5.32
C GLY A 92 8.17 -11.69 -5.68
N ALA A 93 7.43 -11.21 -4.68
CA ALA A 93 6.28 -10.34 -4.90
C ALA A 93 6.66 -8.93 -5.41
N PHE A 94 7.93 -8.54 -5.34
CA PHE A 94 8.40 -7.26 -5.91
C PHE A 94 8.51 -7.29 -7.45
N GLY A 95 7.47 -7.80 -8.12
CA GLY A 95 7.30 -7.92 -9.55
C GLY A 95 5.81 -8.02 -9.90
N PRO A 96 5.45 -7.95 -11.20
CA PRO A 96 4.06 -7.84 -11.62
C PRO A 96 3.24 -9.11 -11.34
N VAL A 97 3.89 -10.26 -11.19
CA VAL A 97 3.24 -11.56 -11.06
C VAL A 97 4.01 -12.42 -10.06
N ALA A 98 3.26 -13.16 -9.24
CA ALA A 98 3.78 -14.23 -8.39
C ALA A 98 2.90 -15.48 -8.50
N VAL A 99 3.51 -16.64 -8.29
CA VAL A 99 2.79 -17.92 -8.18
C VAL A 99 2.99 -18.44 -6.76
N THR A 100 1.91 -18.86 -6.11
CA THR A 100 1.94 -19.37 -4.74
C THR A 100 0.96 -20.52 -4.56
N ASP A 101 1.06 -21.23 -3.44
CA ASP A 101 0.12 -22.27 -3.05
C ASP A 101 -1.24 -21.65 -2.71
N GLN A 102 -2.34 -22.26 -3.18
CA GLN A 102 -3.70 -21.76 -2.94
C GLN A 102 -4.03 -21.61 -1.44
N ARG A 103 -3.40 -22.39 -0.56
CA ARG A 103 -3.60 -22.32 0.89
C ARG A 103 -3.03 -21.05 1.51
N LEU A 104 -2.08 -20.40 0.84
CA LEU A 104 -1.38 -19.22 1.33
C LEU A 104 -2.04 -17.91 0.92
N VAL A 105 -3.22 -17.98 0.29
CA VAL A 105 -4.00 -16.80 -0.13
C VAL A 105 -5.43 -16.90 0.35
N VAL A 106 -6.03 -15.74 0.63
CA VAL A 106 -7.42 -15.59 1.04
C VAL A 106 -8.05 -14.44 0.26
N PRO A 107 -9.39 -14.41 0.10
CA PRO A 107 -10.08 -13.31 -0.56
C PRO A 107 -9.80 -11.96 0.11
N VAL A 108 -9.68 -10.90 -0.69
CA VAL A 108 -9.63 -9.52 -0.16
C VAL A 108 -11.01 -9.15 0.39
N PRO A 109 -11.11 -8.66 1.64
CA PRO A 109 -12.38 -8.21 2.20
C PRO A 109 -13.06 -7.12 1.36
N GLN A 110 -14.40 -7.10 1.36
CA GLN A 110 -15.16 -6.10 0.60
C GLN A 110 -14.82 -4.68 1.07
N GLY A 111 -14.64 -3.76 0.12
CA GLY A 111 -14.32 -2.36 0.41
C GLY A 111 -12.86 -2.11 0.85
N TRP A 112 -11.99 -3.11 0.75
CA TRP A 112 -10.55 -2.93 0.94
C TRP A 112 -9.85 -2.73 -0.41
N SER A 113 -8.94 -1.76 -0.46
CA SER A 113 -7.99 -1.60 -1.56
C SER A 113 -6.91 -2.69 -1.53
N SER A 114 -6.27 -2.99 -2.66
CA SER A 114 -5.13 -3.90 -2.67
C SER A 114 -3.98 -3.41 -1.78
N THR A 115 -3.78 -2.10 -1.65
CA THR A 115 -2.75 -1.51 -0.77
C THR A 115 -3.01 -1.86 0.69
N GLU A 116 -4.24 -1.70 1.16
CA GLU A 116 -4.61 -2.05 2.55
C GLU A 116 -4.53 -3.56 2.77
N ALA A 117 -4.98 -4.35 1.80
CA ALA A 117 -4.95 -5.81 1.88
C ALA A 117 -3.52 -6.37 1.91
N ALA A 118 -2.62 -5.82 1.09
CA ALA A 118 -1.20 -6.23 1.04
C ALA A 118 -0.42 -5.93 2.33
N ALA A 119 -0.99 -5.13 3.24
CA ALA A 119 -0.37 -4.80 4.52
C ALA A 119 -0.64 -5.81 5.64
N LEU A 120 -1.56 -6.77 5.43
CA LEU A 120 -2.05 -7.70 6.46
C LEU A 120 -1.26 -9.02 6.59
N PRO A 121 -0.97 -9.78 5.51
CA PRO A 121 -0.69 -11.21 5.60
C PRO A 121 0.45 -11.57 6.56
N ILE A 122 1.65 -11.04 6.35
CA ILE A 122 2.82 -11.37 7.18
C ILE A 122 2.64 -10.83 8.59
N VAL A 123 2.17 -9.60 8.75
CA VAL A 123 2.18 -8.95 10.07
C VAL A 123 1.21 -9.62 11.03
N PHE A 124 0.01 -9.96 10.55
CA PHE A 124 -0.97 -10.67 11.37
C PHE A 124 -0.65 -12.14 11.50
N ALA A 125 -0.17 -12.81 10.45
CA ALA A 125 0.24 -14.21 10.58
C ALA A 125 1.39 -14.39 11.59
N THR A 126 2.39 -13.50 11.54
CA THR A 126 3.51 -13.49 12.50
C THR A 126 3.02 -13.27 13.92
N ALA A 127 2.19 -12.23 14.15
CA ALA A 127 1.67 -11.94 15.48
C ALA A 127 0.78 -13.06 16.01
N HIS A 128 -0.09 -13.63 15.17
CA HIS A 128 -0.97 -14.72 15.54
C HIS A 128 -0.18 -15.97 15.92
N TYR A 129 0.76 -16.39 15.07
CA TYR A 129 1.59 -17.56 15.31
C TYR A 129 2.45 -17.39 16.59
N ALA A 130 3.03 -16.20 16.79
CA ALA A 130 3.79 -15.89 18.00
C ALA A 130 2.95 -15.99 19.28
N LEU A 131 1.77 -15.36 19.30
CA LEU A 131 0.94 -15.27 20.51
C LEU A 131 0.17 -16.56 20.81
N HIS A 132 -0.44 -17.19 19.80
CA HIS A 132 -1.35 -18.30 20.01
C HIS A 132 -0.66 -19.66 19.88
N ASP A 133 0.12 -19.87 18.83
CA ASP A 133 0.71 -21.17 18.53
C ASP A 133 1.99 -21.42 19.35
N LEU A 134 2.89 -20.44 19.42
CA LEU A 134 4.17 -20.56 20.13
C LEU A 134 4.05 -20.27 21.63
N ALA A 135 3.53 -19.09 21.97
CA ALA A 135 3.42 -18.67 23.36
C ALA A 135 2.26 -19.35 24.10
N GLY A 136 1.14 -19.61 23.40
CA GLY A 136 -0.07 -20.17 24.02
C GLY A 136 -0.77 -19.17 24.93
N LEU A 137 -0.84 -17.90 24.49
CA LEU A 137 -1.40 -16.79 25.26
C LEU A 137 -2.84 -17.05 25.71
N ARG A 138 -3.11 -16.78 26.99
CA ARG A 138 -4.42 -16.93 27.63
C ARG A 138 -4.96 -15.60 28.16
N PRO A 139 -6.29 -15.45 28.27
CA PRO A 139 -6.88 -14.28 28.92
C PRO A 139 -6.31 -14.04 30.32
N GLY A 140 -6.06 -12.77 30.64
CA GLY A 140 -5.49 -12.34 31.92
C GLY A 140 -3.96 -12.43 32.04
N GLN A 141 -3.27 -13.06 31.08
CA GLN A 141 -1.80 -13.02 31.03
C GLN A 141 -1.30 -11.65 30.56
N SER A 142 -0.06 -11.34 30.91
CA SER A 142 0.67 -10.15 30.46
C SER A 142 1.52 -10.42 29.23
N VAL A 143 1.50 -9.49 28.27
CA VAL A 143 2.32 -9.55 27.06
C VAL A 143 3.15 -8.29 26.93
N LEU A 144 4.45 -8.43 26.68
CA LEU A 144 5.32 -7.33 26.23
C LEU A 144 5.55 -7.43 24.73
N VAL A 145 5.16 -6.39 23.99
CA VAL A 145 5.38 -6.27 22.55
C VAL A 145 6.46 -5.22 22.28
N HIS A 146 7.57 -5.64 21.66
CA HIS A 146 8.60 -4.71 21.21
C HIS A 146 8.32 -4.13 19.83
N ALA A 147 8.89 -2.95 19.56
CA ALA A 147 8.66 -2.20 18.32
C ALA A 147 7.16 -2.05 17.98
N ALA A 148 6.32 -1.83 19.00
CA ALA A 148 4.88 -1.96 18.95
C ALA A 148 4.18 -1.03 17.95
N ALA A 149 4.83 0.05 17.52
CA ALA A 149 4.30 0.97 16.50
C ALA A 149 4.60 0.54 15.04
N THR A 150 5.25 -0.61 14.82
CA THR A 150 5.50 -1.20 13.49
C THR A 150 4.40 -2.20 13.10
N GLY A 151 4.39 -2.69 11.86
CA GLY A 151 3.36 -3.61 11.37
C GLY A 151 3.06 -4.81 12.28
N VAL A 152 4.06 -5.65 12.58
CA VAL A 152 3.89 -6.82 13.47
C VAL A 152 3.54 -6.38 14.89
N GLY A 153 4.18 -5.32 15.38
CA GLY A 153 3.90 -4.79 16.73
C GLY A 153 2.44 -4.35 16.90
N LEU A 154 1.89 -3.61 15.94
CA LEU A 154 0.49 -3.18 15.95
C LEU A 154 -0.47 -4.37 15.88
N ALA A 155 -0.15 -5.36 15.04
CA ALA A 155 -0.93 -6.59 14.95
C ALA A 155 -0.92 -7.38 16.27
N ALA A 156 0.26 -7.53 16.89
CA ALA A 156 0.42 -8.22 18.17
C ALA A 156 -0.32 -7.53 19.32
N VAL A 157 -0.24 -6.20 19.43
CA VAL A 157 -1.00 -5.44 20.44
C VAL A 157 -2.51 -5.68 20.25
N ARG A 158 -3.02 -5.62 19.01
CA ARG A 158 -4.44 -5.84 18.73
C ARG A 158 -4.90 -7.26 19.07
N LEU A 159 -4.15 -8.27 18.63
CA LEU A 159 -4.48 -9.68 18.91
C LEU A 159 -4.37 -10.01 20.41
N ALA A 160 -3.35 -9.50 21.10
CA ALA A 160 -3.20 -9.69 22.53
C ALA A 160 -4.37 -9.06 23.33
N ARG A 161 -4.80 -7.85 22.95
CA ARG A 161 -6.00 -7.23 23.56
C ARG A 161 -7.27 -8.03 23.27
N LEU A 162 -7.45 -8.52 22.04
CA LEU A 162 -8.58 -9.38 21.68
C LEU A 162 -8.59 -10.68 22.49
N ALA A 163 -7.41 -11.24 22.79
CA ALA A 163 -7.25 -12.39 23.65
C ALA A 163 -7.48 -12.09 25.15
N GLY A 164 -7.76 -10.83 25.53
CA GLY A 164 -7.97 -10.43 26.92
C GLY A 164 -6.68 -10.37 27.75
N ALA A 165 -5.52 -10.16 27.10
CA ALA A 165 -4.25 -9.98 27.79
C ALA A 165 -4.01 -8.53 28.24
N GLU A 166 -3.21 -8.37 29.28
CA GLU A 166 -2.66 -7.07 29.70
C GLU A 166 -1.42 -6.76 28.88
N VAL A 167 -1.46 -5.68 28.09
CA VAL A 167 -0.44 -5.40 27.08
C VAL A 167 0.50 -4.29 27.55
N PHE A 168 1.79 -4.61 27.56
CA PHE A 168 2.91 -3.69 27.68
C PHE A 168 3.57 -3.54 26.31
N ALA A 169 4.02 -2.34 26.00
CA ALA A 169 4.56 -2.04 24.68
C ALA A 169 5.76 -1.12 24.75
N THR A 170 6.74 -1.38 23.87
CA THR A 170 7.83 -0.42 23.64
C THR A 170 7.80 0.11 22.22
N ALA A 171 8.07 1.41 22.09
CA ALA A 171 8.33 2.06 20.81
C ALA A 171 9.28 3.25 21.02
N SER A 172 9.83 3.80 19.94
CA SER A 172 10.56 5.07 20.04
C SER A 172 9.63 6.16 20.62
N PRO A 173 10.13 7.08 21.47
CA PRO A 173 9.30 8.11 22.10
C PRO A 173 8.38 8.88 21.16
N ALA A 174 8.89 9.23 19.97
CA ALA A 174 8.12 9.91 18.91
C ALA A 174 6.89 9.14 18.37
N LYS A 175 6.70 7.88 18.78
CA LYS A 175 5.58 7.02 18.37
C LYS A 175 4.69 6.59 19.54
N HIS A 176 4.90 7.12 20.74
CA HIS A 176 4.07 6.76 21.90
C HIS A 176 2.60 7.14 21.71
N ASP A 177 2.30 8.22 20.99
CA ASP A 177 0.92 8.59 20.65
C ASP A 177 0.19 7.53 19.80
N VAL A 178 0.93 6.78 18.99
CA VAL A 178 0.36 5.64 18.25
C VAL A 178 -0.14 4.57 19.22
N LEU A 179 0.63 4.29 20.28
CA LEU A 179 0.28 3.30 21.30
C LEU A 179 -0.87 3.77 22.19
N ARG A 180 -0.89 5.06 22.55
CA ARG A 180 -2.04 5.68 23.24
C ARG A 180 -3.31 5.57 22.41
N GLY A 181 -3.22 5.79 21.10
CA GLY A 181 -4.31 5.57 20.16
C GLY A 181 -4.84 4.13 20.11
N LEU A 182 -4.06 3.14 20.57
CA LEU A 182 -4.49 1.74 20.72
C LEU A 182 -5.09 1.45 22.09
N GLY A 183 -5.21 2.45 22.96
CA GLY A 183 -5.79 2.34 24.30
C GLY A 183 -4.80 1.90 25.38
N LEU A 184 -3.48 2.04 25.15
CA LEU A 184 -2.47 1.86 26.19
C LEU A 184 -2.26 3.17 26.94
N ASP A 185 -2.25 3.12 28.27
CA ASP A 185 -1.87 4.26 29.10
C ASP A 185 -0.35 4.40 29.19
N ASP A 186 0.11 5.48 29.82
CA ASP A 186 1.54 5.77 29.93
C ASP A 186 2.28 4.71 30.75
N ASP A 187 1.64 4.05 31.72
CA ASP A 187 2.27 3.02 32.57
C ASP A 187 2.60 1.75 31.79
N HIS A 188 1.87 1.49 30.71
CA HIS A 188 2.06 0.35 29.82
C HIS A 188 2.93 0.66 28.59
N ILE A 189 3.48 1.87 28.48
CA ILE A 189 4.31 2.31 27.36
C ILE A 189 5.74 2.62 27.83
N ALA A 190 6.75 2.18 27.08
CA ALA A 190 8.14 2.58 27.32
C ALA A 190 8.95 2.79 26.03
N SER A 191 10.16 3.33 26.19
CA SER A 191 11.11 3.51 25.09
C SER A 191 11.59 2.15 24.57
N SER A 192 11.70 2.01 23.25
CA SER A 192 12.39 0.88 22.60
C SER A 192 13.82 1.24 22.18
N ARG A 193 14.35 2.38 22.64
CA ARG A 193 15.67 2.91 22.28
C ARG A 193 16.62 3.01 23.47
N GLU A 194 16.09 2.96 24.68
CA GLU A 194 16.79 3.16 25.93
C GLU A 194 16.34 2.07 26.89
N ALA A 195 17.26 1.65 27.77
CA ALA A 195 16.98 0.70 28.83
C ALA A 195 16.10 1.33 29.93
N GLY A 196 15.48 0.50 30.77
CA GLY A 196 14.70 0.91 31.93
C GLY A 196 13.20 0.58 31.85
N PHE A 197 12.73 -0.02 30.76
CA PHE A 197 11.35 -0.50 30.66
C PHE A 197 11.09 -1.70 31.59
N GLY A 198 12.12 -2.50 31.87
CA GLY A 198 12.08 -3.66 32.76
C GLY A 198 11.62 -3.29 34.17
N ASP A 199 12.34 -2.36 34.80
CA ASP A 199 12.01 -1.92 36.16
C ASP A 199 10.67 -1.18 36.22
N ARG A 200 10.36 -0.39 35.19
CA ARG A 200 9.08 0.29 35.06
C ARG A 200 7.92 -0.69 35.04
N PHE A 201 7.93 -1.64 34.10
CA PHE A 201 6.83 -2.59 33.93
C PHE A 201 6.73 -3.56 35.12
N ARG A 202 7.86 -3.97 35.70
CA ARG A 202 7.87 -4.75 36.94
C ARG A 202 7.21 -3.99 38.09
N SER A 203 7.45 -2.68 38.22
CA SER A 203 6.80 -1.83 39.23
C SER A 203 5.28 -1.77 39.04
N VAL A 204 4.82 -1.49 37.81
CA VAL A 204 3.37 -1.47 37.46
C VAL A 204 2.71 -2.81 37.80
N ARG A 205 3.44 -3.92 37.61
CA ARG A 205 2.97 -5.28 37.87
C ARG A 205 3.13 -5.74 39.32
N GLY A 206 3.56 -4.86 40.23
CA GLY A 206 3.74 -5.18 41.65
C GLY A 206 4.87 -6.19 41.90
N GLY A 207 5.97 -6.08 41.16
CA GLY A 207 7.15 -6.96 41.28
C GLY A 207 7.14 -8.17 40.34
N ARG A 208 6.00 -8.46 39.68
CA ARG A 208 5.87 -9.62 38.79
C ARG A 208 6.50 -9.38 37.43
N GLY A 209 7.01 -10.44 36.82
CA GLY A 209 7.48 -10.45 35.43
C GLY A 209 6.34 -10.47 34.40
N ILE A 210 6.71 -10.61 33.14
CA ILE A 210 5.83 -10.69 31.98
C ILE A 210 5.67 -12.15 31.52
N ASP A 211 4.44 -12.60 31.29
CA ASP A 211 4.16 -13.99 30.91
C ASP A 211 4.61 -14.32 29.48
N VAL A 212 4.42 -13.38 28.54
CA VAL A 212 4.79 -13.54 27.13
C VAL A 212 5.55 -12.31 26.63
N VAL A 213 6.73 -12.51 26.04
CA VAL A 213 7.50 -11.45 25.38
C VAL A 213 7.55 -11.74 23.88
N VAL A 214 7.11 -10.79 23.06
CA VAL A 214 7.29 -10.80 21.60
C VAL A 214 8.43 -9.85 21.27
N ASN A 215 9.63 -10.41 21.09
CA ASN A 215 10.86 -9.65 20.95
C ASN A 215 11.26 -9.41 19.48
N SER A 216 11.82 -8.21 19.27
CA SER A 216 12.52 -7.82 18.05
C SER A 216 13.70 -6.88 18.33
N LEU A 217 14.08 -6.71 19.60
CA LEU A 217 15.23 -5.90 20.01
C LEU A 217 16.47 -6.79 20.15
N THR A 218 17.64 -6.17 20.22
CA THR A 218 18.95 -6.86 20.29
C THR A 218 19.80 -6.31 21.43
N GLY A 219 20.89 -7.01 21.75
CA GLY A 219 21.88 -6.58 22.73
C GLY A 219 21.28 -6.37 24.13
N ALA A 220 21.70 -5.30 24.81
CA ALA A 220 21.30 -5.03 26.19
C ALA A 220 19.77 -4.88 26.38
N LEU A 221 19.05 -4.44 25.35
CA LEU A 221 17.58 -4.34 25.44
C LEU A 221 16.92 -5.73 25.37
N LEU A 222 17.49 -6.67 24.62
CA LEU A 222 17.06 -8.07 24.65
C LEU A 222 17.32 -8.67 26.03
N ASP A 223 18.51 -8.43 26.60
CA ASP A 223 18.88 -8.95 27.92
C ASP A 223 17.95 -8.41 29.03
N GLU A 224 17.58 -7.14 28.95
CA GLU A 224 16.57 -6.54 29.83
C GLU A 224 15.19 -7.20 29.68
N SER A 225 14.75 -7.48 28.45
CA SER A 225 13.51 -8.20 28.19
C SER A 225 13.54 -9.64 28.74
N ALA A 226 14.68 -10.33 28.62
CA ALA A 226 14.87 -11.67 29.16
C ALA A 226 14.76 -11.67 30.69
N GLY A 227 15.36 -10.67 31.36
CA GLY A 227 15.26 -10.49 32.81
C GLY A 227 13.89 -10.03 33.32
N LEU A 228 13.00 -9.56 32.44
CA LEU A 228 11.62 -9.23 32.76
C LEU A 228 10.67 -10.43 32.60
N LEU A 229 11.07 -11.48 31.88
CA LEU A 229 10.25 -12.67 31.66
C LEU A 229 9.90 -13.35 33.00
N ALA A 230 8.62 -13.69 33.18
CA ALA A 230 8.16 -14.47 34.31
C ALA A 230 8.68 -15.92 34.26
N GLU A 231 8.81 -16.56 35.41
CA GLU A 231 9.18 -17.97 35.50
C GLU A 231 8.19 -18.85 34.71
N GLY A 232 8.70 -19.70 33.81
CA GLY A 232 7.89 -20.52 32.92
C GLY A 232 7.20 -19.75 31.78
N GLY A 233 7.45 -18.45 31.64
CA GLY A 233 6.94 -17.61 30.55
C GLY A 233 7.46 -18.01 29.17
N ALA A 234 6.96 -17.34 28.13
CA ALA A 234 7.37 -17.55 26.74
C ALA A 234 8.07 -16.31 26.16
N PHE A 235 9.32 -16.45 25.75
CA PHE A 235 10.07 -15.44 25.04
C PHE A 235 10.13 -15.82 23.55
N VAL A 236 9.29 -15.17 22.75
CA VAL A 236 9.18 -15.40 21.31
C VAL A 236 10.10 -14.44 20.59
N GLU A 237 11.11 -14.97 19.91
CA GLU A 237 12.17 -14.19 19.26
C GLU A 237 11.97 -14.13 17.74
N MET A 238 11.75 -12.92 17.23
CA MET A 238 11.66 -12.67 15.79
C MET A 238 13.00 -12.27 15.15
N GLY A 239 13.95 -11.80 15.98
CA GLY A 239 15.26 -11.35 15.56
C GLY A 239 16.13 -12.51 15.07
N LYS A 240 16.87 -12.28 13.97
CA LYS A 240 17.75 -13.28 13.36
C LYS A 240 19.25 -13.01 13.53
N THR A 241 19.60 -11.85 14.06
CA THR A 241 21.00 -11.36 14.09
C THR A 241 21.67 -11.53 15.44
N ASP A 242 20.91 -11.84 16.50
CA ASP A 242 21.43 -11.94 17.87
C ASP A 242 20.75 -13.11 18.63
N PRO A 243 20.92 -14.36 18.15
CA PRO A 243 20.35 -15.52 18.83
C PRO A 243 21.00 -15.73 20.20
N ARG A 244 20.20 -16.17 21.19
CA ARG A 244 20.65 -16.41 22.56
C ARG A 244 20.63 -17.90 22.92
N ASP A 245 21.32 -18.23 24.01
CA ASP A 245 21.25 -19.55 24.62
C ASP A 245 19.93 -19.67 25.40
N PRO A 246 19.07 -20.68 25.12
CA PRO A 246 17.84 -20.91 25.87
C PRO A 246 18.01 -20.98 27.39
N GLN A 247 19.18 -21.39 27.91
CA GLN A 247 19.45 -21.46 29.34
C GLN A 247 19.50 -20.10 30.04
N GLN A 248 19.61 -19.01 29.29
CA GLN A 248 19.64 -17.64 29.82
C GLN A 248 18.25 -17.12 30.22
N PHE A 249 17.18 -17.85 29.91
CA PHE A 249 15.80 -17.41 30.12
C PHE A 249 15.17 -18.17 31.29
N PRO A 250 14.39 -17.50 32.15
CA PRO A 250 13.63 -18.16 33.23
C PRO A 250 12.41 -18.97 32.71
N GLY A 251 12.25 -19.08 31.39
CA GLY A 251 11.15 -19.73 30.71
C GLY A 251 11.57 -20.28 29.36
N ARG A 252 10.62 -20.41 28.43
CA ARG A 252 10.88 -20.95 27.09
C ARG A 252 11.42 -19.85 26.17
N TYR A 253 12.60 -20.04 25.59
CA TYR A 253 13.11 -19.21 24.49
C TYR A 253 12.75 -19.86 23.14
N LEU A 254 12.04 -19.11 22.29
CA LEU A 254 11.39 -19.61 21.08
C LEU A 254 11.77 -18.72 19.88
N PRO A 255 12.98 -18.86 19.31
CA PRO A 255 13.29 -18.28 18.01
C PRO A 255 12.48 -18.99 16.92
N PHE A 256 11.93 -18.22 15.98
CA PHE A 256 11.09 -18.81 14.92
C PHE A 256 11.25 -18.11 13.56
N ASP A 257 11.00 -18.86 12.50
CA ASP A 257 10.58 -18.32 11.20
C ASP A 257 9.08 -18.58 11.02
N LEU A 258 8.36 -17.65 10.38
CA LEU A 258 6.95 -17.86 10.08
C LEU A 258 6.74 -19.07 9.15
N ALA A 259 7.71 -19.37 8.28
CA ALA A 259 7.67 -20.53 7.41
C ALA A 259 7.57 -21.86 8.17
N ASP A 260 8.02 -21.91 9.43
CA ASP A 260 8.00 -23.12 10.26
C ASP A 260 6.57 -23.60 10.57
N ALA A 261 5.57 -22.70 10.48
CA ALA A 261 4.17 -23.06 10.65
C ALA A 261 3.63 -23.97 9.54
N GLY A 262 4.24 -23.93 8.35
CA GLY A 262 3.79 -24.68 7.18
C GLY A 262 2.50 -24.12 6.54
N PRO A 263 2.24 -24.49 5.27
CA PRO A 263 1.18 -23.87 4.47
C PRO A 263 -0.23 -24.11 5.01
N ASP A 264 -0.49 -25.28 5.59
CA ASP A 264 -1.82 -25.59 6.15
C ASP A 264 -2.16 -24.70 7.34
N ARG A 265 -1.21 -24.51 8.27
CA ARG A 265 -1.46 -23.65 9.44
C ARG A 265 -1.48 -22.18 9.06
N LEU A 266 -0.59 -21.74 8.15
CA LEU A 266 -0.62 -20.37 7.65
C LEU A 266 -1.94 -20.05 6.95
N GLY A 267 -2.48 -20.98 6.15
CA GLY A 267 -3.80 -20.81 5.53
C GLY A 267 -4.93 -20.68 6.55
N ALA A 268 -4.90 -21.49 7.62
CA ALA A 268 -5.87 -21.37 8.72
C ALA A 268 -5.77 -20.00 9.40
N ILE A 269 -4.55 -19.56 9.74
CA ILE A 269 -4.31 -18.24 10.36
C ILE A 269 -4.82 -17.11 9.45
N LEU A 270 -4.48 -17.14 8.16
CA LEU A 270 -4.93 -16.11 7.21
C LEU A 270 -6.46 -16.07 7.09
N THR A 271 -7.12 -17.24 7.15
CA THR A 271 -8.58 -17.34 7.12
C THR A 271 -9.21 -16.74 8.38
N GLU A 272 -8.67 -17.05 9.57
CA GLU A 272 -9.10 -16.47 10.85
C GLU A 272 -8.94 -14.94 10.84
N ILE A 273 -7.80 -14.43 10.37
CA ILE A 273 -7.54 -12.99 10.26
C ILE A 273 -8.48 -12.31 9.24
N ALA A 274 -8.72 -12.93 8.08
CA ALA A 274 -9.65 -12.40 7.09
C ALA A 274 -11.07 -12.28 7.64
N ALA A 275 -11.52 -13.24 8.46
CA ALA A 275 -12.82 -13.18 9.13
C ALA A 275 -12.90 -12.02 10.13
N LEU A 276 -11.90 -11.85 11.00
CA LEU A 276 -11.82 -10.76 11.98
C LEU A 276 -11.74 -9.37 11.34
N VAL A 277 -11.18 -9.29 10.13
CA VAL A 277 -11.15 -8.06 9.35
C VAL A 277 -12.51 -7.79 8.70
N ALA A 278 -13.14 -8.82 8.13
CA ALA A 278 -14.42 -8.69 7.45
C ALA A 278 -15.56 -8.29 8.38
N ASP A 279 -15.57 -8.76 9.63
CA ASP A 279 -16.56 -8.38 10.64
C ASP A 279 -16.25 -7.06 11.39
N GLY A 280 -15.08 -6.46 11.12
CA GLY A 280 -14.64 -5.20 11.70
C GLY A 280 -14.00 -5.30 13.09
N THR A 281 -13.79 -6.51 13.63
CA THR A 281 -13.10 -6.73 14.91
C THR A 281 -11.67 -6.21 14.88
N ILE A 282 -10.97 -6.43 13.76
CA ILE A 282 -9.63 -5.90 13.51
C ILE A 282 -9.71 -4.86 12.40
N GLY A 283 -9.43 -3.60 12.76
CA GLY A 283 -9.39 -2.50 11.80
C GLY A 283 -8.16 -2.53 10.87
N ARG A 284 -8.12 -1.59 9.93
CA ARG A 284 -6.97 -1.38 9.02
C ARG A 284 -5.70 -0.99 9.79
N LEU A 285 -4.54 -1.31 9.22
CA LEU A 285 -3.25 -0.81 9.69
C LEU A 285 -2.91 0.52 8.99
N PRO A 286 -2.19 1.45 9.65
CA PRO A 286 -1.60 2.59 8.96
C PRO A 286 -0.64 2.08 7.86
N VAL A 287 -0.85 2.55 6.63
CA VAL A 287 -0.02 2.19 5.48
C VAL A 287 0.63 3.45 4.90
N THR A 288 1.92 3.36 4.61
CA THR A 288 2.63 4.31 3.76
C THR A 288 3.01 3.63 2.46
N ALA A 289 2.36 4.04 1.37
CA ALA A 289 2.56 3.46 0.06
C ALA A 289 3.68 4.17 -0.72
N TRP A 290 4.41 3.40 -1.52
CA TRP A 290 5.45 3.87 -2.43
C TRP A 290 5.27 3.18 -3.79
N PRO A 291 5.56 3.83 -4.93
CA PRO A 291 5.67 3.11 -6.20
C PRO A 291 6.77 2.06 -6.12
N LEU A 292 6.60 0.88 -6.77
CA LEU A 292 7.64 -0.16 -6.80
C LEU A 292 8.99 0.37 -7.28
N GLN A 293 9.00 1.32 -8.22
CA GLN A 293 10.21 1.95 -8.76
C GLN A 293 11.00 2.72 -7.68
N ARG A 294 10.37 3.05 -6.55
CA ARG A 294 11.00 3.72 -5.41
C ARG A 294 11.25 2.77 -4.23
N ALA A 295 11.31 1.46 -4.48
CA ALA A 295 11.55 0.46 -3.44
C ALA A 295 12.85 0.68 -2.64
N SER A 296 13.95 1.14 -3.26
CA SER A 296 15.18 1.50 -2.54
C SER A 296 14.89 2.53 -1.44
N ALA A 297 14.19 3.62 -1.78
CA ALA A 297 13.83 4.66 -0.81
C ALA A 297 12.89 4.14 0.28
N ALA A 298 11.96 3.24 -0.05
CA ALA A 298 11.10 2.59 0.94
C ALA A 298 11.89 1.69 1.91
N LEU A 299 12.84 0.90 1.41
CA LEU A 299 13.72 0.04 2.21
C LEU A 299 14.67 0.86 3.10
N GLN A 300 15.22 1.95 2.57
CA GLN A 300 16.00 2.92 3.36
C GLN A 300 15.16 3.57 4.44
N HIS A 301 13.93 3.98 4.13
CA HIS A 301 13.02 4.53 5.12
C HIS A 301 12.72 3.50 6.22
N MET A 302 12.49 2.23 5.84
CA MET A 302 12.29 1.14 6.78
C MET A 302 13.50 0.90 7.68
N SER A 303 14.72 0.87 7.12
CA SER A 303 15.96 0.56 7.85
C SER A 303 16.27 1.58 8.96
N THR A 304 15.84 2.83 8.79
CA THR A 304 15.95 3.85 9.86
C THR A 304 14.99 3.63 11.04
N GLY A 305 14.02 2.72 10.91
CA GLY A 305 13.01 2.46 11.94
C GLY A 305 12.09 3.64 12.22
N ARG A 306 11.98 4.62 11.29
CA ARG A 306 11.13 5.82 11.46
C ARG A 306 9.67 5.61 11.03
N HIS A 307 9.40 4.62 10.20
CA HIS A 307 8.04 4.30 9.75
C HIS A 307 7.12 3.84 10.89
N THR A 308 5.84 4.16 10.79
CA THR A 308 4.77 3.63 11.64
C THR A 308 3.88 2.74 10.79
N GLY A 309 3.41 1.62 11.36
CA GLY A 309 2.60 0.66 10.62
C GLY A 309 3.38 -0.05 9.53
N LYS A 310 2.82 -0.09 8.32
CA LYS A 310 3.32 -0.91 7.22
C LYS A 310 3.73 -0.06 6.02
N LEU A 311 4.87 -0.41 5.41
CA LEU A 311 5.23 0.11 4.09
C LEU A 311 4.72 -0.86 3.02
N VAL A 312 4.17 -0.31 1.95
CA VAL A 312 3.62 -1.09 0.82
C VAL A 312 4.18 -0.53 -0.48
N LEU A 313 4.60 -1.40 -1.39
CA LEU A 313 4.96 -1.05 -2.75
C LEU A 313 3.75 -1.27 -3.65
N VAL A 314 3.36 -0.23 -4.40
CA VAL A 314 2.24 -0.27 -5.34
C VAL A 314 2.80 -0.56 -6.72
N GLN A 315 2.23 -1.58 -7.36
CA GLN A 315 2.54 -1.94 -8.73
C GLN A 315 1.79 -1.01 -9.69
N PRO A 316 2.39 -0.59 -10.81
CA PRO A 316 1.63 0.02 -11.88
C PRO A 316 0.60 -1.01 -12.37
N ALA A 317 -0.69 -0.69 -12.29
CA ALA A 317 -1.69 -1.55 -12.91
C ALA A 317 -1.53 -1.42 -14.44
N PRO A 318 -1.46 -2.52 -15.21
CA PRO A 318 -1.66 -2.45 -16.64
C PRO A 318 -2.95 -1.73 -16.99
N LEU A 319 -2.92 -1.12 -18.17
CA LEU A 319 -4.11 -0.57 -18.78
C LEU A 319 -5.04 -1.72 -19.12
N ASP A 320 -6.23 -1.70 -18.56
CA ASP A 320 -7.33 -2.58 -18.96
C ASP A 320 -7.88 -2.07 -20.30
N PRO A 321 -7.71 -2.80 -21.42
CA PRO A 321 -8.20 -2.37 -22.72
C PRO A 321 -9.73 -2.24 -22.77
N ASP A 322 -10.43 -3.04 -21.96
CA ASP A 322 -11.90 -3.07 -21.86
C ASP A 322 -12.43 -2.06 -20.83
N GLY A 323 -11.54 -1.40 -20.09
CA GLY A 323 -11.87 -0.32 -19.17
C GLY A 323 -12.03 1.05 -19.84
N THR A 324 -12.78 1.93 -19.20
CA THR A 324 -12.99 3.31 -19.63
C THR A 324 -11.91 4.25 -19.09
N VAL A 325 -11.35 5.09 -19.95
CA VAL A 325 -10.49 6.21 -19.56
C VAL A 325 -11.25 7.54 -19.70
N LEU A 326 -11.33 8.29 -18.59
CA LEU A 326 -11.89 9.63 -18.56
C LEU A 326 -10.82 10.67 -18.84
N ILE A 327 -11.10 11.62 -19.74
CA ILE A 327 -10.26 12.77 -20.02
C ILE A 327 -11.07 14.06 -19.84
N SER A 328 -10.77 14.85 -18.80
CA SER A 328 -11.38 16.16 -18.61
C SER A 328 -10.66 17.23 -19.42
N GLY A 329 -11.40 18.17 -19.99
CA GLY A 329 -10.85 19.03 -21.04
C GLY A 329 -10.66 18.27 -22.34
N GLY A 330 -11.43 17.19 -22.56
CA GLY A 330 -11.21 16.14 -23.56
C GLY A 330 -11.11 16.61 -25.02
N THR A 331 -11.57 17.83 -25.31
CA THR A 331 -11.49 18.45 -26.64
C THR A 331 -10.34 19.44 -26.80
N GLY A 332 -9.49 19.63 -25.78
CA GLY A 332 -8.30 20.47 -25.82
C GLY A 332 -7.15 19.81 -26.59
N THR A 333 -6.17 20.62 -27.03
CA THR A 333 -5.07 20.14 -27.88
C THR A 333 -4.30 18.98 -27.26
N LEU A 334 -3.87 19.12 -26.00
CA LEU A 334 -3.13 18.06 -25.29
C LEU A 334 -3.99 16.82 -25.06
N ALA A 335 -5.26 17.01 -24.70
CA ALA A 335 -6.21 15.91 -24.51
C ALA A 335 -6.39 15.08 -25.79
N ARG A 336 -6.49 15.72 -26.95
CA ARG A 336 -6.63 15.04 -28.25
C ARG A 336 -5.39 14.23 -28.61
N LEU A 337 -4.20 14.79 -28.40
CA LEU A 337 -2.93 14.08 -28.63
C LEU A 337 -2.82 12.85 -27.72
N LEU A 338 -3.13 13.01 -26.44
CA LEU A 338 -3.12 11.92 -25.47
C LEU A 338 -4.16 10.85 -25.81
N ALA A 339 -5.40 11.24 -26.14
CA ALA A 339 -6.46 10.30 -26.49
C ALA A 339 -6.08 9.44 -27.72
N ARG A 340 -5.47 10.05 -28.74
CA ARG A 340 -4.90 9.29 -29.88
C ARG A 340 -3.86 8.29 -29.40
N HIS A 341 -2.88 8.74 -28.63
CA HIS A 341 -1.81 7.89 -28.13
C HIS A 341 -2.33 6.71 -27.28
N LEU A 342 -3.34 6.96 -26.43
CA LEU A 342 -3.99 5.92 -25.63
C LEU A 342 -4.67 4.85 -26.50
N VAL A 343 -5.34 5.27 -27.58
CA VAL A 343 -6.05 4.33 -28.47
C VAL A 343 -5.08 3.58 -29.37
N THR A 344 -4.08 4.25 -29.95
CA THR A 344 -3.20 3.67 -30.98
C THR A 344 -2.03 2.89 -30.40
N GLU A 345 -1.38 3.41 -29.35
CA GLU A 345 -0.17 2.79 -28.77
C GLU A 345 -0.47 1.90 -27.57
N HIS A 346 -1.52 2.24 -26.82
CA HIS A 346 -1.87 1.56 -25.56
C HIS A 346 -3.13 0.71 -25.64
N GLY A 347 -3.83 0.72 -26.79
CA GLY A 347 -4.95 -0.16 -27.04
C GLY A 347 -6.21 0.15 -26.23
N VAL A 348 -6.33 1.34 -25.64
CA VAL A 348 -7.56 1.77 -24.92
C VAL A 348 -8.73 1.78 -25.90
N ARG A 349 -9.86 1.17 -25.52
CA ARG A 349 -11.05 1.07 -26.37
C ARG A 349 -12.23 1.91 -25.90
N HIS A 350 -12.27 2.33 -24.65
CA HIS A 350 -13.39 3.11 -24.13
C HIS A 350 -12.91 4.46 -23.60
N LEU A 351 -13.42 5.55 -24.16
CA LEU A 351 -13.06 6.91 -23.77
C LEU A 351 -14.29 7.72 -23.35
N LEU A 352 -14.18 8.42 -22.22
CA LEU A 352 -15.12 9.44 -21.78
C LEU A 352 -14.46 10.82 -21.84
N LEU A 353 -14.84 11.63 -22.83
CA LEU A 353 -14.31 12.98 -23.02
C LEU A 353 -15.26 13.99 -22.38
N LEU A 354 -14.80 14.64 -21.31
CA LEU A 354 -15.57 15.67 -20.59
C LEU A 354 -15.11 17.08 -20.97
N GLY A 355 -16.06 17.98 -21.16
CA GLY A 355 -15.81 19.41 -21.22
C GLY A 355 -17.10 20.21 -21.31
N ARG A 356 -17.06 21.50 -20.95
CA ARG A 356 -18.26 22.36 -20.83
C ARG A 356 -19.18 22.36 -22.05
N ARG A 357 -18.62 22.32 -23.26
CA ARG A 357 -19.40 22.30 -24.52
C ARG A 357 -19.75 20.88 -25.01
N GLY A 358 -19.08 19.85 -24.48
CA GLY A 358 -19.29 18.46 -24.88
C GLY A 358 -19.24 18.25 -26.41
N PRO A 359 -20.21 17.53 -27.00
CA PRO A 359 -20.30 17.29 -28.44
C PRO A 359 -20.39 18.56 -29.30
N ALA A 360 -20.85 19.68 -28.72
CA ALA A 360 -20.97 20.96 -29.42
C ALA A 360 -19.63 21.73 -29.49
N ALA A 361 -18.54 21.20 -28.92
CA ALA A 361 -17.23 21.80 -29.08
C ALA A 361 -16.73 21.67 -30.53
N PRO A 362 -16.08 22.70 -31.10
CA PRO A 362 -15.54 22.63 -32.44
C PRO A 362 -14.62 21.42 -32.65
N GLY A 363 -14.85 20.66 -33.72
CA GLY A 363 -14.03 19.49 -34.07
C GLY A 363 -14.24 18.27 -33.15
N ALA A 364 -15.19 18.29 -32.21
CA ALA A 364 -15.42 17.16 -31.31
C ALA A 364 -16.08 15.95 -32.00
N PRO A 365 -17.14 16.11 -32.83
CA PRO A 365 -17.72 14.99 -33.56
C PRO A 365 -16.74 14.31 -34.52
N GLU A 366 -15.95 15.11 -35.26
CA GLU A 366 -14.96 14.61 -36.22
C GLU A 366 -13.86 13.82 -35.52
N PHE A 367 -13.46 14.26 -34.32
CA PHE A 367 -12.44 13.57 -33.54
C PHE A 367 -12.95 12.30 -32.86
N ALA A 368 -14.19 12.30 -32.37
CA ALA A 368 -14.82 11.08 -31.89
C ALA A 368 -14.91 10.04 -33.01
N ALA A 369 -15.27 10.46 -34.23
CA ALA A 369 -15.28 9.60 -35.41
C ALA A 369 -13.89 9.09 -35.81
N GLU A 370 -12.86 9.93 -35.74
CA GLU A 370 -11.45 9.55 -35.99
C GLU A 370 -10.97 8.44 -35.04
N LEU A 371 -11.23 8.59 -33.74
CA LEU A 371 -10.91 7.57 -32.74
C LEU A 371 -11.78 6.31 -32.91
N GLY A 372 -13.04 6.49 -33.31
CA GLY A 372 -13.95 5.41 -33.70
C GLY A 372 -13.43 4.56 -34.85
N ALA A 373 -12.90 5.19 -35.89
CA ALA A 373 -12.25 4.50 -37.01
C ALA A 373 -10.99 3.72 -36.57
N SER A 374 -10.39 4.10 -35.44
CA SER A 374 -9.26 3.42 -34.80
C SER A 374 -9.70 2.34 -33.80
N GLY A 375 -10.99 2.02 -33.73
CA GLY A 375 -11.57 0.96 -32.90
C GLY A 375 -11.96 1.37 -31.48
N ALA A 376 -12.00 2.66 -31.15
CA ALA A 376 -12.43 3.14 -29.83
C ALA A 376 -13.91 3.56 -29.81
N THR A 377 -14.62 3.21 -28.73
CA THR A 377 -15.92 3.79 -28.40
C THR A 377 -15.70 5.08 -27.61
N VAL A 378 -16.11 6.22 -28.18
CA VAL A 378 -15.91 7.54 -27.59
C VAL A 378 -17.24 8.15 -27.17
N THR A 379 -17.40 8.36 -25.87
CA THR A 379 -18.51 9.14 -25.29
C THR A 379 -18.03 10.55 -25.03
N THR A 380 -18.66 11.56 -25.64
CA THR A 380 -18.38 12.97 -25.36
C THR A 380 -19.55 13.57 -24.60
N LEU A 381 -19.29 14.14 -23.41
CA LEU A 381 -20.32 14.69 -22.54
C LEU A 381 -20.07 16.16 -22.24
N ALA A 382 -21.14 16.97 -22.30
CA ALA A 382 -21.13 18.32 -21.79
C ALA A 382 -21.15 18.28 -20.26
N CYS A 383 -20.00 18.55 -19.64
CA CYS A 383 -19.84 18.50 -18.19
C CYS A 383 -18.85 19.57 -17.76
N ASP A 384 -19.24 20.42 -16.82
CA ASP A 384 -18.32 21.24 -16.06
C ASP A 384 -17.76 20.40 -14.90
N VAL A 385 -16.47 20.15 -14.89
CA VAL A 385 -15.82 19.34 -13.85
C VAL A 385 -15.67 20.07 -12.51
N THR A 386 -15.94 21.38 -12.48
CA THR A 386 -16.06 22.16 -11.25
C THR A 386 -17.41 21.96 -10.57
N ASP A 387 -18.43 21.47 -11.28
CA ASP A 387 -19.69 21.03 -10.69
C ASP A 387 -19.57 19.56 -10.26
N ARG A 388 -19.45 19.35 -8.95
CA ARG A 388 -19.32 18.01 -8.35
C ARG A 388 -20.51 17.12 -8.66
N ALA A 389 -21.73 17.65 -8.71
CA ALA A 389 -22.94 16.86 -8.96
C ALA A 389 -23.02 16.43 -10.42
N ALA A 390 -22.70 17.32 -11.35
CA ALA A 390 -22.62 16.98 -12.78
C ALA A 390 -21.52 15.93 -13.04
N LEU A 391 -20.35 16.08 -12.40
CA LEU A 391 -19.27 15.10 -12.51
C LEU A 391 -19.66 13.74 -11.93
N ALA A 392 -20.36 13.69 -10.80
CA ALA A 392 -20.87 12.44 -10.23
C ALA A 392 -21.82 11.74 -11.20
N ALA A 393 -22.80 12.48 -11.76
CA ALA A 393 -23.72 11.93 -12.76
C ALA A 393 -23.00 11.40 -14.02
N ALA A 394 -21.93 12.08 -14.46
CA ALA A 394 -21.11 11.61 -15.57
C ALA A 394 -20.37 10.30 -15.25
N LEU A 395 -19.87 10.15 -14.02
CA LEU A 395 -19.17 8.95 -13.55
C LEU A 395 -20.11 7.76 -13.32
N ASP A 396 -21.35 8.03 -12.90
CA ASP A 396 -22.39 7.02 -12.71
C ASP A 396 -22.97 6.52 -14.04
N GLY A 397 -22.85 7.30 -15.11
CA GLY A 397 -23.23 6.90 -16.46
C GLY A 397 -22.24 5.96 -17.17
N ILE A 398 -21.11 5.63 -16.54
CA ILE A 398 -20.12 4.69 -17.12
C ILE A 398 -20.67 3.26 -17.02
N PRO A 399 -20.75 2.50 -18.13
CA PRO A 399 -21.25 1.13 -18.12
C PRO A 399 -20.48 0.22 -17.17
N ALA A 400 -21.18 -0.67 -16.46
CA ALA A 400 -20.56 -1.59 -15.53
C ALA A 400 -19.67 -2.63 -16.24
N GLU A 401 -19.96 -2.94 -17.51
CA GLU A 401 -19.18 -3.84 -18.36
C GLU A 401 -17.83 -3.24 -18.76
N HIS A 402 -17.71 -1.91 -18.73
CA HIS A 402 -16.51 -1.14 -19.11
C HIS A 402 -16.15 -0.13 -18.01
N PRO A 403 -15.77 -0.60 -16.82
CA PRO A 403 -15.61 0.23 -15.64
C PRO A 403 -14.54 1.31 -15.84
N LEU A 404 -14.61 2.40 -15.08
CA LEU A 404 -13.57 3.43 -15.09
C LEU A 404 -12.24 2.88 -14.54
N THR A 405 -11.20 2.84 -15.37
CA THR A 405 -9.87 2.35 -15.01
C THR A 405 -8.78 3.42 -15.10
N GLY A 406 -9.07 4.58 -15.69
CA GLY A 406 -8.10 5.66 -15.83
C GLY A 406 -8.71 7.05 -15.83
N VAL A 407 -7.99 8.01 -15.22
CA VAL A 407 -8.36 9.43 -15.22
C VAL A 407 -7.19 10.27 -15.72
N VAL A 408 -7.47 11.17 -16.66
CA VAL A 408 -6.54 12.23 -17.08
C VAL A 408 -7.22 13.58 -16.95
N HIS A 409 -6.68 14.40 -16.06
CA HIS A 409 -7.15 15.75 -15.84
C HIS A 409 -6.29 16.76 -16.63
N THR A 410 -6.84 17.26 -17.74
CA THR A 410 -6.19 18.28 -18.60
C THR A 410 -6.91 19.63 -18.59
N ALA A 411 -7.99 19.77 -17.82
CA ALA A 411 -8.76 21.00 -17.77
C ALA A 411 -7.95 22.12 -17.10
N GLY A 412 -8.12 23.34 -17.59
CA GLY A 412 -7.44 24.50 -17.06
C GLY A 412 -7.75 25.74 -17.89
N VAL A 413 -7.58 26.89 -17.24
CA VAL A 413 -7.62 28.22 -17.86
C VAL A 413 -6.41 29.00 -17.38
N LEU A 414 -6.03 30.02 -18.15
CA LEU A 414 -4.92 30.92 -17.82
C LEU A 414 -5.49 32.31 -17.56
N ALA A 415 -5.03 32.94 -16.48
CA ALA A 415 -5.20 34.36 -16.25
C ALA A 415 -3.93 34.90 -15.59
N ASP A 416 -3.10 35.57 -16.38
CA ASP A 416 -1.86 36.17 -15.90
C ASP A 416 -2.15 37.52 -15.24
N GLY A 417 -1.48 37.79 -14.13
CA GLY A 417 -1.61 39.02 -13.36
C GLY A 417 -0.55 39.11 -12.27
N LEU A 418 -0.05 40.33 -12.01
CA LEU A 418 0.85 40.55 -10.89
C LEU A 418 0.13 40.21 -9.58
N ALA A 419 0.84 39.59 -8.64
CA ALA A 419 0.27 39.23 -7.34
C ALA A 419 -0.36 40.44 -6.61
N ALA A 420 0.18 41.65 -6.81
CA ALA A 420 -0.34 42.88 -6.22
C ALA A 420 -1.67 43.36 -6.82
N THR A 421 -2.05 42.88 -8.00
CA THR A 421 -3.27 43.29 -8.73
C THR A 421 -4.19 42.11 -9.02
N LEU A 422 -3.91 40.94 -8.43
CA LEU A 422 -4.69 39.73 -8.66
C LEU A 422 -5.97 39.80 -7.81
N GLU A 423 -7.12 39.93 -8.48
CA GLU A 423 -8.41 39.94 -7.82
C GLU A 423 -8.84 38.54 -7.38
N PRO A 424 -9.57 38.39 -6.27
CA PRO A 424 -10.05 37.10 -5.78
C PRO A 424 -10.87 36.32 -6.83
N GLY A 425 -11.65 37.01 -7.67
CA GLY A 425 -12.43 36.38 -8.74
C GLY A 425 -11.57 35.72 -9.80
N THR A 426 -10.50 36.39 -10.25
CA THR A 426 -9.54 35.84 -11.22
C THR A 426 -8.77 34.65 -10.64
N LEU A 427 -8.40 34.72 -9.35
CA LEU A 427 -7.77 33.59 -8.67
C LEU A 427 -8.71 32.37 -8.61
N ALA A 428 -9.98 32.57 -8.24
CA ALA A 428 -10.97 31.49 -8.22
C ALA A 428 -11.21 30.89 -9.61
N GLU A 429 -11.25 31.71 -10.66
CA GLU A 429 -11.41 31.26 -12.04
C GLU A 429 -10.26 30.33 -12.49
N VAL A 430 -9.01 30.62 -12.09
CA VAL A 430 -7.84 29.79 -12.43
C VAL A 430 -7.77 28.52 -11.57
N LEU A 431 -8.11 28.62 -10.29
CA LEU A 431 -8.08 27.49 -9.36
C LEU A 431 -9.17 26.47 -9.68
N ALA A 432 -10.40 26.89 -9.92
CA ALA A 432 -11.56 26.00 -10.02
C ALA A 432 -11.37 24.84 -11.02
N PRO A 433 -11.00 25.06 -12.31
CA PRO A 433 -10.89 23.97 -13.27
C PRO A 433 -9.65 23.09 -13.06
N LYS A 434 -8.75 23.43 -12.12
CA LYS A 434 -7.57 22.63 -11.76
C LYS A 434 -7.69 22.05 -10.35
N ALA A 435 -7.61 22.88 -9.33
CA ALA A 435 -7.59 22.45 -7.93
C ALA A 435 -8.93 21.81 -7.52
N ASP A 436 -10.05 22.53 -7.68
CA ASP A 436 -11.36 22.06 -7.21
C ASP A 436 -11.82 20.84 -8.04
N ALA A 437 -11.69 20.93 -9.37
CA ALA A 437 -12.01 19.83 -10.26
C ALA A 437 -11.18 18.57 -9.98
N ALA A 438 -9.88 18.71 -9.73
CA ALA A 438 -9.03 17.57 -9.39
C ALA A 438 -9.40 16.98 -8.01
N TRP A 439 -9.80 17.83 -7.05
CA TRP A 439 -10.31 17.36 -5.76
C TRP A 439 -11.62 16.59 -5.92
N HIS A 440 -12.57 17.08 -6.73
CA HIS A 440 -13.81 16.36 -7.02
C HIS A 440 -13.53 15.00 -7.69
N LEU A 441 -12.64 14.95 -8.68
CA LEU A 441 -12.20 13.70 -9.30
C LEU A 441 -11.58 12.77 -8.25
N HIS A 442 -10.74 13.30 -7.34
CA HIS A 442 -10.17 12.50 -6.28
C HIS A 442 -11.22 11.86 -5.39
N ASP A 443 -12.15 12.65 -4.85
CA ASP A 443 -13.20 12.19 -3.94
C ASP A 443 -14.12 11.16 -4.62
N LEU A 444 -14.62 11.48 -5.82
CA LEU A 444 -15.60 10.66 -6.52
C LEU A 444 -15.02 9.36 -7.08
N THR A 445 -13.69 9.27 -7.24
CA THR A 445 -13.02 8.05 -7.72
C THR A 445 -12.14 7.39 -6.65
N ALA A 446 -12.20 7.82 -5.39
CA ALA A 446 -11.32 7.29 -4.33
C ALA A 446 -11.53 5.79 -4.07
N GLN A 447 -12.75 5.29 -4.29
CA GLN A 447 -13.14 3.88 -4.10
C GLN A 447 -13.06 3.05 -5.39
N ARG A 448 -12.64 3.66 -6.52
CA ARG A 448 -12.52 2.96 -7.80
C ARG A 448 -11.08 2.48 -7.97
N GLU A 449 -10.90 1.24 -8.44
CA GLU A 449 -9.58 0.68 -8.74
C GLU A 449 -9.07 1.24 -10.07
N LEU A 450 -8.43 2.42 -10.00
CA LEU A 450 -7.78 3.03 -11.16
C LEU A 450 -6.38 2.43 -11.37
N GLY A 451 -5.99 2.25 -12.62
CA GLY A 451 -4.60 1.97 -13.00
C GLY A 451 -3.74 3.23 -13.02
N PHE A 452 -4.33 4.39 -13.31
CA PHE A 452 -3.64 5.67 -13.30
C PHE A 452 -4.59 6.84 -13.03
N PHE A 453 -4.03 7.91 -12.46
CA PHE A 453 -4.70 9.19 -12.25
C PHE A 453 -3.68 10.29 -12.58
N VAL A 454 -3.78 10.86 -13.77
CA VAL A 454 -2.76 11.79 -14.29
C VAL A 454 -3.29 13.21 -14.25
N LEU A 455 -2.55 14.10 -13.59
CA LEU A 455 -2.83 15.52 -13.49
C LEU A 455 -1.87 16.27 -14.40
N PHE A 456 -2.40 17.05 -15.35
CA PHE A 456 -1.57 17.92 -16.19
C PHE A 456 -1.27 19.20 -15.40
N GLY A 457 -0.17 19.13 -14.65
CA GLY A 457 0.45 20.26 -13.98
C GLY A 457 1.26 21.12 -14.95
N SER A 458 2.18 21.90 -14.38
CA SER A 458 3.14 22.71 -15.14
C SER A 458 4.39 22.93 -14.31
N GLY A 459 5.56 23.02 -14.96
CA GLY A 459 6.81 23.43 -14.32
C GLY A 459 6.72 24.80 -13.64
N ALA A 460 5.71 25.61 -13.99
CA ALA A 460 5.39 26.87 -13.31
C ALA A 460 5.04 26.69 -11.82
N SER A 461 4.69 25.49 -11.34
CA SER A 461 4.51 25.25 -9.89
C SER A 461 5.82 25.38 -9.09
N VAL A 462 6.96 25.21 -9.76
CA VAL A 462 8.30 25.31 -9.17
C VAL A 462 9.06 26.53 -9.71
N LEU A 463 8.93 26.81 -11.00
CA LEU A 463 9.64 27.85 -11.73
C LEU A 463 8.64 28.83 -12.36
N ALA A 464 7.83 29.50 -11.54
CA ALA A 464 6.81 30.43 -12.02
C ALA A 464 7.44 31.66 -12.71
N GLY A 465 6.92 32.04 -13.87
CA GLY A 465 7.22 33.33 -14.48
C GLY A 465 6.56 34.50 -13.75
N PRO A 466 7.08 35.74 -13.89
CA PRO A 466 6.42 36.93 -13.36
C PRO A 466 4.96 37.03 -13.85
N GLY A 467 4.02 37.25 -12.93
CA GLY A 467 2.59 37.37 -13.25
C GLY A 467 1.82 36.04 -13.27
N GLN A 468 2.46 34.90 -13.01
CA GLN A 468 1.77 33.59 -13.05
C GLN A 468 1.37 33.06 -11.67
N GLY A 469 1.19 33.93 -10.67
CA GLY A 469 0.94 33.52 -9.28
C GLY A 469 -0.28 32.60 -9.12
N ALA A 470 -1.42 32.96 -9.73
CA ALA A 470 -2.63 32.15 -9.71
C ALA A 470 -2.43 30.78 -10.38
N TYR A 471 -1.74 30.77 -11.54
CA TYR A 471 -1.47 29.56 -12.30
C TYR A 471 -0.49 28.63 -11.56
N ALA A 472 0.57 29.18 -10.98
CA ALA A 472 1.53 28.43 -10.17
C ALA A 472 0.83 27.79 -8.96
N ALA A 473 -0.03 28.54 -8.25
CA ALA A 473 -0.81 28.02 -7.13
C ALA A 473 -1.74 26.87 -7.55
N ALA A 474 -2.45 27.00 -8.69
CA ALA A 474 -3.31 25.96 -9.21
C ALA A 474 -2.55 24.67 -9.56
N ASN A 475 -1.35 24.77 -10.14
CA ASN A 475 -0.53 23.60 -10.46
C ASN A 475 0.14 23.00 -9.22
N ALA A 476 0.56 23.82 -8.25
CA ALA A 476 1.09 23.33 -6.97
C ALA A 476 0.03 22.52 -6.19
N ALA A 477 -1.25 22.89 -6.30
CA ALA A 477 -2.35 22.11 -5.74
C ALA A 477 -2.46 20.72 -6.38
N LEU A 478 -2.23 20.59 -7.70
CA LEU A 478 -2.19 19.29 -8.39
C LEU A 478 -1.00 18.44 -7.92
N ASP A 479 0.17 19.05 -7.74
CA ASP A 479 1.37 18.37 -7.22
C ASP A 479 1.11 17.85 -5.80
N ALA A 480 0.52 18.68 -4.94
CA ALA A 480 0.15 18.30 -3.57
C ALA A 480 -0.91 17.18 -3.55
N LEU A 481 -1.92 17.24 -4.43
CA LEU A 481 -2.94 16.20 -4.54
C LEU A 481 -2.34 14.88 -5.01
N ALA A 482 -1.39 14.89 -5.95
CA ALA A 482 -0.71 13.67 -6.37
C ALA A 482 0.03 13.01 -5.20
N HIS A 483 0.77 13.79 -4.41
CA HIS A 483 1.43 13.30 -3.19
C HIS A 483 0.41 12.78 -2.17
N HIS A 484 -0.71 13.49 -1.96
CA HIS A 484 -1.77 13.11 -1.05
C HIS A 484 -2.40 11.75 -1.40
N ARG A 485 -2.66 11.53 -2.70
CA ARG A 485 -3.17 10.25 -3.23
C ARG A 485 -2.16 9.13 -3.10
N GLN A 486 -0.90 9.37 -3.48
CA GLN A 486 0.17 8.39 -3.36
C GLN A 486 0.42 7.96 -1.91
N ALA A 487 0.38 8.89 -0.95
CA ALA A 487 0.52 8.58 0.47
C ALA A 487 -0.58 7.63 0.98
N ARG A 488 -1.74 7.62 0.33
CA ARG A 488 -2.88 6.71 0.60
C ARG A 488 -2.86 5.46 -0.27
N GLY A 489 -1.82 5.26 -1.08
CA GLY A 489 -1.71 4.12 -2.00
C GLY A 489 -2.65 4.17 -3.19
N LEU A 490 -3.21 5.36 -3.49
CA LEU A 490 -3.97 5.59 -4.71
C LEU A 490 -3.00 6.02 -5.82
N PRO A 491 -3.21 5.59 -7.07
CA PRO A 491 -2.41 6.08 -8.18
C PRO A 491 -2.60 7.58 -8.32
N ALA A 492 -1.50 8.29 -8.54
CA ALA A 492 -1.50 9.66 -9.01
C ALA A 492 -0.14 10.05 -9.58
N THR A 493 -0.14 10.83 -10.67
CA THR A 493 1.06 11.47 -11.21
C THR A 493 0.69 12.89 -11.64
N SER A 494 1.39 13.89 -11.10
CA SER A 494 1.34 15.26 -11.63
C SER A 494 2.50 15.47 -12.60
N LEU A 495 2.19 15.95 -13.81
CA LEU A 495 3.16 16.19 -14.87
C LEU A 495 3.47 17.69 -14.96
N GLY A 496 4.68 18.09 -14.58
CA GLY A 496 5.15 19.47 -14.67
C GLY A 496 5.56 19.86 -16.10
N TRP A 497 4.60 20.00 -17.01
CA TRP A 497 4.87 20.42 -18.39
C TRP A 497 5.51 21.81 -18.47
N GLY A 498 6.51 21.95 -19.34
CA GLY A 498 7.26 23.18 -19.59
C GLY A 498 6.76 24.00 -20.77
#